data_AF-A0A939I3A8-F1
#
_entry.id   AF-A0A939I3A8-F1
#
_cell.length_a   1.000
_cell.length_b   1.000
_cell.length_c   1.000
_cell.angle_alpha   90.00
_cell.angle_beta   90.00
_cell.angle_gamma   90.00
#
_symmetry.space_group_name_H-M   'P 1'
#
loop_
_entity.id
_entity.type
_entity.pdbx_description
1 polymer ?
#
loop_
_entity_poly.entity_id
_entity_poly.type
_entity_poly.pdbx_seq_one_letter_code
_entity_poly.pdbx_strand_id
1 'polypeptide(L)'
;MDAKGWEIYVTSPVDINEAIENATASPDPDKQLEATVARYLQQEGCTVIRFNALFYSINPRTGGQNPIGEIDVEVNEAILEVTNKTGRKAGQVQKLITYPTLNPTGKPVILYAPNITLGAGEAVTIIGGIVVRDQSQLLK
;
A
#
# COMPACT_ATOMS: atom_id res chain seq x y z
N MET A 1 21.24 21.27 7.73
CA MET A 1 20.68 21.17 6.37
C MET A 1 19.24 20.80 6.57
N ASP A 2 18.41 21.81 6.46
CA ASP A 2 17.16 21.87 7.15
C ASP A 2 16.15 21.45 6.07
N ALA A 3 15.43 20.37 6.30
CA ALA A 3 14.49 19.77 5.33
C ALA A 3 13.25 20.65 5.05
N LYS A 4 13.38 21.98 5.20
CA LYS A 4 12.38 22.96 4.80
C LYS A 4 12.47 23.15 3.29
N GLY A 5 11.51 22.60 2.57
CA GLY A 5 11.26 22.96 1.17
C GLY A 5 11.26 21.82 0.15
N TRP A 6 11.20 20.56 0.55
CA TRP A 6 10.87 19.50 -0.40
C TRP A 6 9.35 19.41 -0.54
N GLU A 7 8.85 19.53 -1.77
CA GLU A 7 7.43 19.41 -2.06
C GLU A 7 7.05 17.94 -2.19
N ILE A 8 5.91 17.56 -1.62
CA ILE A 8 5.40 16.19 -1.65
C ILE A 8 4.43 16.06 -2.80
N TYR A 9 4.62 15.03 -3.60
CA TYR A 9 3.75 14.68 -4.71
C TYR A 9 3.30 13.23 -4.58
N VAL A 10 2.08 12.99 -5.05
CA VAL A 10 1.45 11.68 -5.04
C VAL A 10 1.01 11.36 -6.46
N THR A 11 1.41 10.21 -7.00
CA THR A 11 0.75 9.66 -8.17
C THR A 11 -0.55 9.00 -7.72
N SER A 12 -1.64 9.34 -8.36
CA SER A 12 -2.87 8.55 -8.29
C SER A 12 -3.36 8.37 -9.72
N PRO A 13 -3.84 7.18 -10.10
CA PRO A 13 -4.53 7.04 -11.36
C PRO A 13 -5.71 8.01 -11.40
N VAL A 14 -5.95 8.58 -12.58
CA VAL A 14 -7.10 9.48 -12.82
C VAL A 14 -8.41 8.70 -12.69
N ASP A 15 -8.41 7.46 -13.19
CA ASP A 15 -9.50 6.48 -13.00
C ASP A 15 -8.95 5.24 -12.27
N ILE A 16 -9.38 5.06 -11.02
CA ILE A 16 -8.99 3.93 -10.18
C ILE A 16 -9.52 2.61 -10.74
N ASN A 17 -10.74 2.58 -11.31
CA ASN A 17 -11.33 1.35 -11.83
C ASN A 17 -10.60 0.87 -13.07
N GLU A 18 -10.27 1.80 -13.97
CA GLU A 18 -9.47 1.49 -15.16
C GLU A 18 -8.06 0.99 -14.76
N ALA A 19 -7.43 1.62 -13.75
CA ALA A 19 -6.13 1.18 -13.25
C ALA A 19 -6.17 -0.24 -12.67
N ILE A 20 -7.19 -0.57 -11.88
CA ILE A 20 -7.41 -1.91 -11.34
C ILE A 20 -7.66 -2.92 -12.46
N GLU A 21 -8.45 -2.56 -13.48
CA GLU A 21 -8.71 -3.43 -14.62
C GLU A 21 -7.43 -3.73 -15.43
N ASN A 22 -6.65 -2.70 -15.73
CA ASN A 22 -5.36 -2.85 -16.41
C ASN A 22 -4.38 -3.70 -15.60
N ALA A 23 -4.32 -3.50 -14.28
CA ALA A 23 -3.46 -4.27 -13.39
C ALA A 23 -3.88 -5.75 -13.29
N THR A 24 -5.18 -6.06 -13.45
CA THR A 24 -5.64 -7.46 -13.52
C THR A 24 -5.08 -8.18 -14.75
N ALA A 25 -4.83 -7.47 -15.85
CA ALA A 25 -4.23 -8.03 -17.07
C ALA A 25 -2.68 -7.94 -17.09
N SER A 26 -2.06 -7.41 -16.02
CA SER A 26 -0.61 -7.24 -15.92
C SER A 26 0.13 -8.58 -16.00
N PRO A 27 1.29 -8.70 -16.66
CA PRO A 27 2.11 -9.92 -16.56
C PRO A 27 2.85 -10.05 -15.21
N ASP A 28 2.85 -9.01 -14.39
CA ASP A 28 3.46 -9.00 -13.05
C ASP A 28 2.50 -9.60 -12.02
N PRO A 29 2.83 -10.75 -11.40
CA PRO A 29 1.97 -11.41 -10.43
C PRO A 29 1.69 -10.58 -9.17
N ASP A 30 2.60 -9.71 -8.75
CA ASP A 30 2.38 -8.84 -7.58
C ASP A 30 1.29 -7.81 -7.91
N LYS A 31 1.37 -7.18 -9.08
CA LYS A 31 0.33 -6.24 -9.56
C LYS A 31 -1.03 -6.91 -9.80
N GLN A 32 -1.04 -8.14 -10.33
CA GLN A 32 -2.28 -8.90 -10.48
C GLN A 32 -2.94 -9.19 -9.13
N LEU A 33 -2.13 -9.52 -8.10
CA LEU A 33 -2.63 -9.77 -6.75
C LEU A 33 -3.22 -8.50 -6.14
N GLU A 34 -2.52 -7.38 -6.24
CA GLU A 34 -3.00 -6.05 -5.79
C GLU A 34 -4.35 -5.70 -6.42
N ALA A 35 -4.47 -5.88 -7.74
CA ALA A 35 -5.72 -5.64 -8.47
C ALA A 35 -6.84 -6.58 -8.03
N THR A 36 -6.54 -7.85 -7.80
CA THR A 36 -7.50 -8.86 -7.33
C THR A 36 -8.03 -8.52 -5.94
N VAL A 37 -7.15 -8.07 -5.04
CA VAL A 37 -7.54 -7.58 -3.71
C VAL A 37 -8.43 -6.34 -3.83
N ALA A 38 -8.03 -5.36 -4.65
CA ALA A 38 -8.82 -4.14 -4.85
C ALA A 38 -10.22 -4.45 -5.42
N ARG A 39 -10.32 -5.31 -6.44
CA ARG A 39 -11.61 -5.73 -7.01
C ARG A 39 -12.49 -6.43 -5.99
N TYR A 40 -11.91 -7.31 -5.17
CA TYR A 40 -12.67 -8.00 -4.14
C TYR A 40 -13.24 -7.03 -3.11
N LEU A 41 -12.44 -6.07 -2.64
CA LEU A 41 -12.93 -5.02 -1.74
C LEU A 41 -14.09 -4.23 -2.36
N GLN A 42 -13.99 -3.88 -3.65
CA GLN A 42 -15.09 -3.22 -4.38
C GLN A 42 -16.35 -4.07 -4.47
N GLN A 43 -16.22 -5.36 -4.77
CA GLN A 43 -17.34 -6.30 -4.85
C GLN A 43 -18.08 -6.45 -3.51
N GLU A 44 -17.34 -6.31 -2.41
CA GLU A 44 -17.85 -6.39 -1.04
C GLU A 44 -18.34 -5.02 -0.53
N GLY A 45 -18.35 -4.00 -1.38
CA GLY A 45 -18.94 -2.69 -1.10
C GLY A 45 -17.97 -1.64 -0.54
N CYS A 46 -16.68 -1.95 -0.42
CA CYS A 46 -15.67 -0.96 -0.02
C CYS A 46 -15.38 0.01 -1.17
N THR A 47 -15.19 1.28 -0.84
CA THR A 47 -14.68 2.27 -1.80
C THR A 47 -13.16 2.28 -1.76
N VAL A 48 -12.52 1.87 -2.87
CA VAL A 48 -11.08 2.02 -3.07
C VAL A 48 -10.77 3.48 -3.43
N ILE A 49 -10.03 4.17 -2.56
CA ILE A 49 -9.72 5.60 -2.69
C ILE A 49 -8.30 5.86 -3.23
N ARG A 50 -7.40 4.88 -3.12
CA ARG A 50 -6.10 4.87 -3.80
C ARG A 50 -5.76 3.46 -4.27
N PHE A 51 -5.08 3.37 -5.41
CA PHE A 51 -4.56 2.14 -5.99
C PHE A 51 -3.19 2.42 -6.61
N ASN A 52 -2.17 1.64 -6.23
CA ASN A 52 -0.75 1.84 -6.58
C ASN A 52 -0.30 3.31 -6.55
N ALA A 53 -0.55 4.00 -5.43
CA ALA A 53 -0.23 5.41 -5.28
C ALA A 53 1.22 5.60 -4.80
N LEU A 54 2.07 6.21 -5.62
CA LEU A 54 3.47 6.48 -5.31
C LEU A 54 3.64 7.87 -4.71
N PHE A 55 4.37 7.96 -3.60
CA PHE A 55 4.68 9.20 -2.91
C PHE A 55 6.16 9.52 -3.13
N TYR A 56 6.45 10.73 -3.58
CA TYR A 56 7.80 11.22 -3.78
C TYR A 56 7.95 12.65 -3.28
N SER A 57 9.16 12.97 -2.88
CA SER A 57 9.56 14.35 -2.57
C SER A 57 10.37 14.90 -3.74
N ILE A 58 10.08 16.13 -4.16
CA ILE A 58 10.85 16.84 -5.18
C ILE A 58 11.68 17.93 -4.53
N ASN A 59 12.96 17.98 -4.89
CA ASN A 59 13.81 19.11 -4.59
C ASN A 59 13.48 20.26 -5.55
N PRO A 60 12.95 21.39 -5.09
CA PRO A 60 12.50 22.47 -5.98
C PRO A 60 13.67 23.17 -6.69
N ARG A 61 14.92 23.02 -6.22
CA ARG A 61 16.09 23.63 -6.85
C ARG A 61 16.66 22.79 -7.97
N THR A 62 16.55 21.47 -7.87
CA THR A 62 17.19 20.54 -8.82
C THR A 62 16.20 19.71 -9.62
N GLY A 63 14.91 19.70 -9.25
CA GLY A 63 13.91 18.79 -9.79
C GLY A 63 14.11 17.32 -9.39
N GLY A 64 15.10 17.03 -8.54
CA GLY A 64 15.42 15.65 -8.14
C GLY A 64 14.30 15.02 -7.34
N GLN A 65 13.88 13.83 -7.73
CA GLN A 65 12.84 13.05 -7.05
C GLN A 65 13.44 12.07 -6.06
N ASN A 66 12.85 11.96 -4.88
CA ASN A 66 13.20 10.96 -3.88
C ASN A 66 11.94 10.21 -3.42
N PRO A 67 11.83 8.89 -3.68
CA PRO A 67 10.71 8.08 -3.26
C PRO A 67 10.54 8.04 -1.74
N ILE A 68 9.30 8.21 -1.28
CA ILE A 68 8.93 8.16 0.13
C ILE A 68 8.33 6.79 0.44
N GLY A 69 7.39 6.35 -0.39
CA GLY A 69 6.67 5.10 -0.24
C GLY A 69 5.61 4.91 -1.32
N GLU A 70 4.92 3.78 -1.24
CA GLU A 70 3.81 3.39 -2.10
C GLU A 70 2.66 2.92 -1.22
N ILE A 71 1.43 3.15 -1.67
CA ILE A 71 0.23 2.51 -1.13
C ILE A 71 -0.36 1.64 -2.23
N ASP A 72 -0.38 0.33 -2.00
CA ASP A 72 -0.90 -0.63 -2.96
C ASP A 72 -2.42 -0.47 -3.12
N VAL A 73 -3.14 -0.48 -2.00
CA VAL A 73 -4.58 -0.22 -1.96
C VAL A 73 -4.93 0.59 -0.71
N GLU A 74 -5.81 1.58 -0.85
CA GLU A 74 -6.41 2.27 0.29
C GLU A 74 -7.93 2.27 0.19
N VAL A 75 -8.58 2.00 1.31
CA VAL A 75 -10.03 2.18 1.51
C VAL A 75 -10.26 3.20 2.63
N ASN A 76 -11.52 3.52 2.94
CA ASN A 76 -11.84 4.52 3.94
C ASN A 76 -11.27 4.18 5.34
N GLU A 77 -11.31 2.89 5.71
CA GLU A 77 -11.00 2.44 7.07
C GLU A 77 -9.58 1.88 7.22
N ALA A 78 -8.88 1.56 6.13
CA ALA A 78 -7.58 0.88 6.17
C ALA A 78 -6.69 1.20 4.96
N ILE A 79 -5.38 1.01 5.16
CA ILE A 79 -4.38 0.89 4.09
C ILE A 79 -3.98 -0.58 3.98
N LEU A 80 -3.94 -1.11 2.77
CA LEU A 80 -3.51 -2.47 2.49
C LEU A 80 -2.17 -2.44 1.74
N GLU A 81 -1.19 -3.13 2.30
CA GLU A 81 0.03 -3.56 1.62
C GLU A 81 -0.18 -5.01 1.16
N VAL A 82 0.19 -5.33 -0.07
CA VAL A 82 -0.08 -6.62 -0.70
C VAL A 82 1.23 -7.27 -1.16
N THR A 83 1.37 -8.58 -0.99
CA THR A 83 2.53 -9.29 -1.55
C THR A 83 2.34 -10.78 -1.75
N ASN A 84 2.93 -11.33 -2.82
CA ASN A 84 3.13 -12.77 -2.95
C ASN A 84 4.40 -13.28 -2.23
N LYS A 85 5.23 -12.39 -1.67
CA LYS A 85 6.53 -12.75 -1.09
C LYS A 85 6.38 -13.42 0.27
N THR A 86 7.37 -14.25 0.60
CA THR A 86 7.41 -15.02 1.86
C THR A 86 7.92 -14.23 3.06
N GLY A 87 8.41 -12.99 2.86
CA GLY A 87 8.90 -12.10 3.91
C GLY A 87 9.37 -10.73 3.39
N ARG A 88 10.10 -9.99 4.24
CA ARG A 88 10.69 -8.65 3.96
C ARG A 88 9.68 -7.50 3.71
N LYS A 89 8.52 -7.51 4.38
CA LYS A 89 7.52 -6.42 4.31
C LYS A 89 7.39 -5.56 5.57
N ALA A 90 7.97 -5.97 6.70
CA ALA A 90 7.89 -5.22 7.96
C ALA A 90 8.38 -3.77 7.81
N GLY A 91 9.45 -3.51 7.04
CA GLY A 91 9.92 -2.14 6.81
C GLY A 91 8.95 -1.26 6.02
N GLN A 92 8.22 -1.82 5.05
CA GLN A 92 7.20 -1.07 4.29
C GLN A 92 5.98 -0.79 5.18
N VAL A 93 5.48 -1.81 5.89
CA VAL A 93 4.38 -1.65 6.85
C VAL A 93 4.73 -0.64 7.94
N GLN A 94 5.94 -0.68 8.49
CA GLN A 94 6.38 0.26 9.50
C GLN A 94 6.30 1.71 9.00
N LYS A 95 6.70 1.97 7.75
CA LYS A 95 6.58 3.30 7.15
C LYS A 95 5.13 3.74 7.04
N LEU A 96 4.24 2.88 6.54
CA LEU A 96 2.81 3.17 6.45
C LEU A 96 2.17 3.46 7.81
N ILE A 97 2.67 2.85 8.88
CA ILE A 97 2.20 3.12 10.25
C ILE A 97 2.76 4.45 10.79
N THR A 98 4.03 4.73 10.54
CA THR A 98 4.76 5.80 11.25
C THR A 98 4.90 7.10 10.49
N TYR A 99 4.69 7.12 9.17
CA TYR A 99 4.93 8.30 8.35
C TYR A 99 3.60 9.02 8.07
N PRO A 100 3.33 10.20 8.68
CA PRO A 100 2.09 10.92 8.46
C PRO A 100 1.90 11.36 7.00
N THR A 101 2.97 11.46 6.22
CA THR A 101 2.91 11.75 4.79
C THR A 101 2.20 10.65 4.00
N LEU A 102 2.34 9.39 4.42
CA LEU A 102 1.69 8.24 3.79
C LEU A 102 0.33 7.97 4.45
N ASN A 103 0.24 8.09 5.77
CA ASN A 103 -0.96 7.79 6.54
C ASN A 103 -1.31 8.92 7.53
N PRO A 104 -1.83 10.05 7.05
CA PRO A 104 -2.05 11.25 7.87
C PRO A 104 -3.14 11.07 8.92
N THR A 105 -4.02 10.08 8.73
CA THR A 105 -5.15 9.81 9.64
C THR A 105 -4.89 8.64 10.57
N GLY A 106 -3.74 7.97 10.44
CA GLY A 106 -3.38 6.82 11.29
C GLY A 106 -4.28 5.61 11.08
N LYS A 107 -4.73 5.38 9.84
CA LYS A 107 -5.50 4.18 9.49
C LYS A 107 -4.74 2.90 9.87
N PRO A 108 -5.43 1.85 10.32
CA PRO A 108 -4.86 0.51 10.39
C PRO A 108 -4.17 0.12 9.08
N VAL A 109 -3.02 -0.54 9.20
CA VAL A 109 -2.28 -1.08 8.05
C VAL A 109 -2.38 -2.59 8.06
N ILE A 110 -2.98 -3.12 7.00
CA ILE A 110 -3.16 -4.56 6.78
C ILE A 110 -2.14 -5.02 5.75
N LEU A 111 -1.34 -6.01 6.10
CA LEU A 111 -0.53 -6.75 5.15
C LEU A 111 -1.30 -7.98 4.67
N TYR A 112 -1.77 -7.96 3.42
CA TYR A 112 -2.27 -9.14 2.75
C TYR A 112 -1.13 -9.89 2.09
N ALA A 113 -0.77 -11.05 2.66
CA ALA A 113 0.38 -11.81 2.21
C ALA A 113 0.12 -13.33 2.33
N PRO A 114 -0.51 -13.97 1.31
CA PRO A 114 -0.91 -15.38 1.39
C PRO A 114 0.25 -16.34 1.67
N ASN A 115 1.46 -15.99 1.22
CA ASN A 115 2.65 -16.85 1.33
C ASN A 115 3.61 -16.46 2.46
N ILE A 116 3.25 -15.48 3.32
CA ILE A 116 4.18 -14.98 4.33
C ILE A 116 4.49 -16.04 5.39
N THR A 117 5.78 -16.24 5.65
CA THR A 117 6.25 -17.11 6.73
C THR A 117 5.77 -16.61 8.09
N LEU A 118 5.64 -17.52 9.07
CA LEU A 118 5.19 -17.16 10.42
C LEU A 118 6.07 -16.06 11.03
N GLY A 119 7.39 -16.24 11.05
CA GLY A 119 8.31 -15.26 11.63
C GLY A 119 8.29 -13.89 10.94
N ALA A 120 8.13 -13.85 9.61
CA ALA A 120 7.99 -12.57 8.91
C ALA A 120 6.64 -11.88 9.20
N GLY A 121 5.57 -12.66 9.38
CA GLY A 121 4.27 -12.13 9.80
C GLY A 121 4.27 -11.65 11.25
N GLU A 122 4.95 -12.36 12.16
CA GLU A 122 5.12 -11.93 13.55
C GLU A 122 5.86 -10.59 13.63
N ALA A 123 6.92 -10.40 12.84
CA ALA A 123 7.63 -9.13 12.77
C ALA A 123 6.72 -7.96 12.36
N VAL A 124 5.74 -8.20 11.48
CA VAL A 124 4.73 -7.19 11.08
C VAL A 124 3.72 -6.94 12.20
N THR A 125 3.33 -7.99 12.93
CA THR A 125 2.38 -7.87 14.04
C THR A 125 2.99 -7.09 15.21
N ILE A 126 4.27 -7.34 15.52
CA ILE A 126 5.02 -6.65 16.60
C ILE A 126 5.06 -5.13 16.40
N ILE A 127 5.14 -4.67 15.15
CA ILE A 127 5.19 -3.24 14.82
C ILE A 127 3.79 -2.59 14.69
N GLY A 128 2.73 -3.33 14.99
CA GLY A 128 1.35 -2.85 14.98
C GLY A 128 0.59 -3.06 13.66
N GLY A 129 1.18 -3.78 12.69
CA GLY A 129 0.47 -4.17 11.47
C GLY A 129 -0.45 -5.38 11.69
N ILE A 130 -1.46 -5.52 10.85
CA ILE A 130 -2.36 -6.67 10.83
C ILE A 130 -1.95 -7.59 9.69
N VAL A 131 -1.75 -8.89 9.94
CA VAL A 131 -1.37 -9.84 8.88
C VAL A 131 -2.55 -10.71 8.50
N VAL A 132 -2.92 -10.66 7.21
CA VAL A 132 -3.98 -11.47 6.62
C VAL A 132 -3.38 -12.37 5.55
N ARG A 133 -3.74 -13.66 5.59
CA ARG A 133 -3.25 -14.67 4.61
C ARG A 133 -4.35 -15.19 3.70
N ASP A 134 -5.61 -15.02 4.10
CA ASP A 134 -6.78 -15.45 3.35
C ASP A 134 -7.62 -14.22 3.00
N GLN A 135 -7.96 -14.08 1.72
CA GLN A 135 -8.72 -12.95 1.20
C GLN A 135 -10.05 -12.75 1.93
N SER A 136 -10.72 -13.83 2.36
CA SER A 136 -11.98 -13.78 3.09
C SER A 136 -11.88 -13.17 4.50
N GLN A 137 -10.66 -12.96 5.00
CA GLN A 137 -10.40 -12.32 6.29
C GLN A 137 -10.17 -10.81 6.16
N LEU A 138 -10.12 -10.25 4.95
CA LEU A 138 -9.90 -8.80 4.74
C LEU A 138 -11.05 -7.93 5.26
N LEU A 139 -12.21 -8.53 5.54
CA LEU A 139 -13.45 -7.83 5.90
C LEU A 139 -14.00 -8.24 7.29
N LYS A 140 -13.20 -8.95 8.09
CA LYS A 140 -13.56 -9.42 9.43
C LYS A 140 -12.78 -8.65 10.49
#